data_AF-A0A178KRB6-F1
#
_entry.id   AF-A0A178KRB6-F1
#
_cell.length_a   1.000
_cell.length_b   1.000
_cell.length_c   1.000
_cell.angle_alpha   90.00
_cell.angle_beta   90.00
_cell.angle_gamma   90.00
#
_symmetry.space_group_name_H-M   'P 1'
#
loop_
_entity.id
_entity.type
_entity.pdbx_description
1 polymer ?
#
loop_
_entity_poly.entity_id
_entity_poly.type
_entity_poly.pdbx_seq_one_letter_code
_entity_poly.pdbx_strand_id
1 'polypeptide(L)'
;MIKQNKLVLFLALVAFIIVILLDVVFANTKEIFKGGFELSKIISNLSMSIVAGYIFYIMTSVKIEVDRINKSKEIATKVVIAIRNHTISMFRVLAESPHEKFRTFPSEDELSNYLVGKTFVSTVKGTRYIDVAGLVSERDLHFFLFNDFPKKAMSLQASLSIYLGFLDQDMQVAFYKHFNSNFFDNFNDSTVAIVLKGRNNKVSDFSTSFFVLRETTLELINSYERVYGTLDK
;
A
#
# COMPACT_ATOMS: atom_id res chain seq x y z
N MET A 1 -26.06 12.48 6.26
CA MET A 1 -24.96 13.42 5.92
C MET A 1 -25.39 14.54 4.96
N ILE A 2 -25.93 14.27 3.77
CA ILE A 2 -26.32 15.32 2.78
C ILE A 2 -27.37 16.33 3.32
N LYS A 3 -28.34 15.88 4.14
CA LYS A 3 -29.36 16.76 4.73
C LYS A 3 -28.81 17.74 5.78
N GLN A 4 -27.76 17.37 6.52
CA GLN A 4 -27.10 18.26 7.50
C GLN A 4 -26.34 19.40 6.81
N ASN A 5 -25.65 19.11 5.70
CA ASN A 5 -24.96 20.15 4.92
C ASN A 5 -25.90 21.23 4.37
N LYS A 6 -27.12 20.85 3.94
CA LYS A 6 -28.10 21.82 3.43
C LYS A 6 -28.63 22.76 4.52
N LEU A 7 -28.85 22.24 5.73
CA LEU A 7 -29.34 23.02 6.86
C LEU A 7 -28.29 24.00 7.37
N VAL A 8 -27.03 23.55 7.46
CA VAL A 8 -25.89 24.42 7.85
C VAL A 8 -25.68 25.53 6.82
N LEU A 9 -25.76 25.21 5.51
CA LEU A 9 -25.64 26.21 4.45
C LEU A 9 -26.77 27.26 4.50
N PHE A 10 -28.01 26.82 4.77
CA PHE A 10 -29.15 27.71 4.90
C PHE A 10 -29.00 28.65 6.11
N LEU A 11 -28.60 28.13 7.27
CA LEU A 11 -28.34 28.94 8.46
C LEU A 11 -27.19 29.94 8.25
N ALA A 12 -26.12 29.53 7.56
CA ALA A 12 -25.02 30.42 7.21
C ALA A 12 -25.46 31.56 6.27
N LEU A 13 -26.34 31.26 5.30
CA LEU A 13 -26.87 32.26 4.37
C LEU A 13 -27.80 33.26 5.06
N VAL A 14 -28.65 32.79 5.99
CA VAL A 14 -29.49 33.66 6.83
C VAL A 14 -28.64 34.54 7.73
N ALA A 15 -27.60 33.99 8.37
CA ALA A 15 -26.69 34.76 9.21
C ALA A 15 -25.94 35.83 8.42
N PHE A 16 -25.47 35.51 7.20
CA PHE A 16 -24.80 36.46 6.31
C PHE A 16 -25.72 37.62 5.90
N ILE A 17 -26.98 37.33 5.55
CA ILE A 17 -27.99 38.35 5.24
C ILE A 17 -28.24 39.25 6.45
N ILE A 18 -28.34 38.69 7.65
CA ILE A 18 -28.54 39.46 8.90
C ILE A 18 -27.36 40.40 9.16
N VAL A 19 -26.12 39.93 8.99
CA VAL A 19 -24.92 40.78 9.14
C VAL A 19 -24.94 41.95 8.15
N ILE A 20 -25.27 41.70 6.87
CA ILE A 20 -25.39 42.77 5.87
C ILE A 20 -26.49 43.77 6.23
N LEU A 21 -27.65 43.27 6.67
CA LEU A 21 -28.76 44.14 7.08
C LEU A 21 -28.35 45.05 8.25
N LEU A 22 -27.67 44.50 9.26
CA LEU A 22 -27.21 45.26 10.42
C LEU A 22 -26.13 46.28 10.06
N ASP A 23 -25.11 45.89 9.29
CA ASP A 23 -23.95 46.74 9.01
C ASP A 23 -24.15 47.75 7.87
N VAL A 24 -25.07 47.48 6.92
CA VAL A 24 -25.26 48.33 5.74
C VAL A 24 -26.61 49.04 5.76
N VAL A 25 -27.70 48.32 6.04
CA VAL A 25 -29.06 48.88 5.92
C VAL A 25 -29.44 49.63 7.20
N PHE A 26 -29.11 49.09 8.37
CA PHE A 26 -29.51 49.68 9.66
C PHE A 26 -28.46 50.62 10.27
N ALA A 27 -27.28 50.78 9.65
CA ALA A 27 -26.18 51.60 10.15
C ALA A 27 -26.56 53.05 10.53
N ASN A 28 -27.53 53.64 9.82
CA ASN A 28 -27.99 55.01 10.04
C ASN A 28 -29.41 55.11 10.64
N THR A 29 -29.95 53.99 11.13
CA THR A 29 -31.31 53.98 11.69
C THR A 29 -31.29 54.54 13.11
N LYS A 30 -32.26 55.40 13.43
CA LYS A 30 -32.37 56.03 14.75
C LYS A 30 -32.62 54.95 15.81
N GLU A 31 -31.72 54.84 16.79
CA GLU A 31 -31.79 53.79 17.82
C GLU A 31 -33.05 53.92 18.68
N ILE A 32 -33.72 52.79 18.95
CA ILE A 32 -34.86 52.72 19.88
C ILE A 32 -34.36 52.72 21.33
N PHE A 33 -33.16 52.20 21.57
CA PHE A 33 -32.50 52.20 22.87
C PHE A 33 -31.04 52.64 22.69
N LYS A 34 -30.57 53.52 23.59
CA LYS A 34 -29.23 54.10 23.50
C LYS A 34 -28.17 53.00 23.69
N GLY A 35 -27.25 52.86 22.74
CA GLY A 35 -26.14 51.89 22.80
C GLY A 35 -26.41 50.55 22.12
N GLY A 36 -27.52 50.43 21.37
CA GLY A 36 -27.83 49.20 20.63
C GLY A 36 -26.87 48.87 19.51
N PHE A 37 -26.32 49.89 18.86
CA PHE A 37 -25.28 49.75 17.85
C PHE A 37 -23.97 49.19 18.44
N GLU A 38 -23.57 49.62 19.64
CA GLU A 38 -22.37 49.07 20.29
C GLU A 38 -22.56 47.60 20.65
N LEU A 39 -23.73 47.24 21.17
CA LEU A 39 -24.06 45.86 21.50
C LEU A 39 -24.12 44.97 20.24
N SER A 40 -24.72 45.44 19.14
CA SER A 40 -24.75 44.69 17.88
C SER A 40 -23.35 44.48 17.33
N LYS A 41 -22.47 45.49 17.42
CA LYS A 41 -21.07 45.39 17.02
C LYS A 41 -20.30 44.38 17.87
N ILE A 42 -20.52 44.36 19.18
CA ILE A 42 -19.91 43.38 20.09
C ILE A 42 -20.37 41.96 19.72
N ILE A 43 -21.67 41.75 19.52
CA ILE A 43 -22.23 40.44 19.16
C ILE A 43 -21.76 39.99 17.78
N SER A 44 -21.69 40.91 16.80
CA SER A 44 -21.18 40.65 15.46
C SER A 44 -19.70 40.23 15.51
N ASN A 45 -18.87 40.96 16.26
CA ASN A 45 -17.46 40.62 16.46
C ASN A 45 -17.27 39.27 17.16
N LEU A 46 -18.09 38.96 18.17
CA LEU A 46 -18.07 37.68 18.86
C LEU A 46 -18.44 36.53 17.90
N SER A 47 -19.49 36.73 17.10
CA SER A 47 -19.95 35.76 16.09
C SER A 47 -18.89 35.52 15.02
N MET A 48 -18.26 36.58 14.52
CA MET A 48 -17.16 36.50 13.56
C MET A 48 -15.93 35.80 14.15
N SER A 49 -15.65 36.01 15.44
CA SER A 49 -14.56 35.31 16.14
C SER A 49 -14.80 33.81 16.23
N ILE A 50 -16.04 33.38 16.48
CA ILE A 50 -16.43 31.95 16.48
C ILE A 50 -16.26 31.36 15.06
N VAL A 51 -16.73 32.06 14.02
CA VAL A 51 -16.57 31.62 12.63
C VAL A 51 -15.10 31.50 12.24
N ALA A 52 -14.26 32.49 12.59
CA ALA A 52 -12.82 32.44 12.36
C ALA A 52 -12.16 31.26 13.08
N GLY A 53 -12.56 30.98 14.32
CA GLY A 53 -12.11 29.81 15.08
C GLY A 53 -12.46 28.49 14.40
N TYR A 54 -13.67 28.36 13.87
CA TYR A 54 -14.09 27.18 13.10
C TYR A 54 -13.30 27.02 11.79
N ILE A 55 -13.08 28.10 11.04
CA ILE A 55 -12.26 28.08 9.82
C ILE A 55 -10.84 27.62 10.17
N PHE A 56 -10.27 28.17 11.24
CA PHE A 56 -8.94 27.79 11.71
C PHE A 56 -8.89 26.31 12.12
N TYR A 57 -9.89 25.80 12.84
CA TYR A 57 -9.99 24.37 13.19
C TYR A 57 -10.06 23.48 11.95
N ILE A 58 -10.87 23.84 10.96
CA ILE A 58 -10.97 23.09 9.70
C ILE A 58 -9.62 23.10 8.96
N MET A 59 -8.94 24.25 8.89
CA MET A 59 -7.66 24.36 8.19
C MET A 59 -6.51 23.65 8.91
N THR A 60 -6.49 23.67 10.25
CA THR A 60 -5.36 23.14 11.04
C THR A 60 -5.56 21.69 11.45
N SER A 61 -6.77 21.26 11.77
CA SER A 61 -7.02 19.90 12.26
C SER A 61 -7.53 19.01 11.14
N VAL A 62 -8.64 19.40 10.49
CA VAL A 62 -9.30 18.54 9.49
C VAL A 62 -8.46 18.40 8.22
N LYS A 63 -7.97 19.51 7.66
CA LYS A 63 -7.19 19.46 6.42
C LYS A 63 -5.86 18.72 6.60
N ILE A 64 -5.14 18.97 7.70
CA ILE A 64 -3.86 18.29 7.97
C ILE A 64 -4.07 16.78 8.12
N GLU A 65 -5.14 16.36 8.79
CA GLU A 65 -5.48 14.95 8.94
C GLU A 65 -5.86 14.30 7.61
N VAL A 66 -6.68 14.96 6.78
CA VAL A 66 -7.02 14.48 5.43
C VAL A 66 -5.78 14.38 4.53
N ASP A 67 -4.90 15.39 4.55
CA ASP A 67 -3.66 15.39 3.78
C ASP A 67 -2.73 14.26 4.25
N ARG A 68 -2.67 14.01 5.57
CA ARG A 68 -1.92 12.87 6.15
C ARG A 68 -2.50 11.53 5.68
N ILE A 69 -3.82 11.35 5.71
CA ILE A 69 -4.48 10.11 5.25
C ILE A 69 -4.22 9.89 3.76
N ASN A 70 -4.39 10.93 2.94
CA ASN A 70 -4.15 10.84 1.49
C ASN A 70 -2.69 10.49 1.18
N LYS A 71 -1.74 11.11 1.88
CA LYS A 71 -0.31 10.80 1.74
C LYS A 71 0.02 9.38 2.19
N SER A 72 -0.57 8.93 3.30
CA SER A 72 -0.39 7.57 3.83
C SER A 72 -0.93 6.55 2.81
N LYS A 73 -2.14 6.79 2.28
CA LYS A 73 -2.72 5.99 1.19
C LYS A 73 -1.80 5.93 -0.03
N GLU A 74 -1.33 7.07 -0.54
CA GLU A 74 -0.47 7.11 -1.73
C GLU A 74 0.82 6.30 -1.53
N ILE A 75 1.48 6.45 -0.37
CA ILE A 75 2.69 5.71 -0.03
C ILE A 75 2.39 4.21 0.11
N ALA A 76 1.32 3.87 0.82
CA ALA A 76 0.86 2.50 1.00
C ALA A 76 0.58 1.82 -0.34
N THR A 77 -0.11 2.50 -1.26
CA THR A 77 -0.35 2.02 -2.63
C THR A 77 0.97 1.71 -3.34
N LYS A 78 1.95 2.61 -3.30
CA LYS A 78 3.25 2.41 -3.95
C LYS A 78 4.00 1.21 -3.37
N VAL A 79 4.03 1.07 -2.04
CA VAL A 79 4.68 -0.04 -1.34
C VAL A 79 4.06 -1.38 -1.74
N VAL A 80 2.73 -1.49 -1.66
CA VAL A 80 1.99 -2.73 -1.94
C VAL A 80 2.13 -3.12 -3.42
N ILE A 81 2.02 -2.16 -4.34
CA ILE A 81 2.21 -2.41 -5.78
C ILE A 81 3.64 -2.86 -6.07
N ALA A 82 4.66 -2.23 -5.47
CA ALA A 82 6.04 -2.60 -5.68
C ALA A 82 6.31 -4.05 -5.24
N ILE A 83 5.83 -4.43 -4.04
CA ILE A 83 5.97 -5.79 -3.52
C ILE A 83 5.19 -6.78 -4.39
N ARG A 84 3.90 -6.49 -4.68
CA ARG A 84 3.07 -7.32 -5.57
C ARG A 84 3.75 -7.59 -6.90
N ASN A 85 4.22 -6.54 -7.58
CA ASN A 85 4.86 -6.66 -8.89
C ASN A 85 6.18 -7.42 -8.81
N HIS A 86 6.96 -7.21 -7.75
CA HIS A 86 8.20 -7.94 -7.52
C HIS A 86 7.94 -9.44 -7.30
N THR A 87 6.94 -9.78 -6.49
CA THR A 87 6.51 -11.17 -6.26
C THR A 87 5.96 -11.81 -7.53
N ILE A 88 5.12 -11.11 -8.31
CA ILE A 88 4.62 -11.63 -9.60
C ILE A 88 5.77 -11.85 -10.58
N SER A 89 6.71 -10.91 -10.66
CA SER A 89 7.90 -11.05 -11.51
C SER A 89 8.70 -12.30 -11.17
N MET A 90 8.76 -12.65 -9.88
CA MET A 90 9.42 -13.87 -9.44
C MET A 90 8.72 -15.12 -9.94
N PHE A 91 7.40 -15.21 -9.76
CA PHE A 91 6.61 -16.32 -10.28
C PHE A 91 6.73 -16.43 -11.80
N ARG A 92 6.74 -15.31 -12.54
CA ARG A 92 6.95 -15.31 -14.00
C ARG A 92 8.29 -15.91 -14.40
N VAL A 93 9.36 -15.63 -13.66
CA VAL A 93 10.70 -16.18 -13.94
C VAL A 93 10.77 -17.68 -13.66
N LEU A 94 9.87 -18.23 -12.83
CA LEU A 94 9.74 -19.68 -12.72
C LEU A 94 9.27 -20.30 -14.04
N ALA A 95 8.45 -19.60 -14.83
CA ALA A 95 7.86 -20.11 -16.07
C ALA A 95 8.86 -20.24 -17.24
N GLU A 96 8.74 -21.31 -18.03
CA GLU A 96 9.47 -21.49 -19.31
C GLU A 96 9.18 -20.36 -20.32
N SER A 97 7.94 -19.84 -20.30
CA SER A 97 7.51 -18.68 -21.06
C SER A 97 7.10 -17.54 -20.11
N PRO A 98 8.05 -16.71 -19.62
CA PRO A 98 7.81 -15.70 -18.58
C PRO A 98 6.75 -14.64 -18.93
N HIS A 99 6.48 -14.44 -20.23
CA HIS A 99 5.50 -13.47 -20.72
C HIS A 99 4.07 -14.04 -20.85
N GLU A 100 3.93 -15.37 -20.77
CA GLU A 100 2.66 -16.07 -21.02
C GLU A 100 2.08 -16.73 -19.76
N LYS A 101 2.91 -17.08 -18.78
CA LYS A 101 2.47 -17.70 -17.52
C LYS A 101 2.62 -16.77 -16.31
N PHE A 102 1.77 -16.98 -15.30
CA PHE A 102 1.74 -16.24 -14.02
C PHE A 102 1.65 -14.72 -14.17
N ARG A 103 0.68 -14.25 -14.97
CA ARG A 103 0.36 -12.81 -15.03
C ARG A 103 -0.12 -12.26 -13.70
N THR A 104 -0.74 -13.13 -12.89
CA THR A 104 -1.22 -12.92 -11.52
C THR A 104 -0.56 -13.95 -10.59
N PHE A 105 -0.89 -13.89 -9.29
CA PHE A 105 -0.47 -14.93 -8.35
C PHE A 105 -1.01 -16.30 -8.80
N PRO A 106 -0.15 -17.33 -8.90
CA PRO A 106 -0.62 -18.69 -9.19
C PRO A 106 -1.53 -19.22 -8.09
N SER A 107 -2.41 -20.17 -8.42
CA SER A 107 -3.06 -21.01 -7.41
C SER A 107 -2.08 -22.02 -6.81
N GLU A 108 -2.47 -22.66 -5.71
CA GLU A 108 -1.65 -23.70 -5.10
C GLU A 108 -1.42 -24.87 -6.06
N ASP A 109 -2.50 -25.35 -6.69
CA ASP A 109 -2.45 -26.42 -7.67
C ASP A 109 -1.60 -26.06 -8.90
N GLU A 110 -1.74 -24.84 -9.41
CA GLU A 110 -0.93 -24.36 -10.55
C GLU A 110 0.56 -24.39 -10.22
N LEU A 111 0.93 -23.93 -9.04
CA LEU A 111 2.33 -23.88 -8.63
C LEU A 111 2.89 -25.27 -8.33
N SER A 112 2.15 -26.12 -7.60
CA SER A 112 2.56 -27.49 -7.31
C SER A 112 2.74 -28.28 -8.61
N ASN A 113 1.77 -28.23 -9.52
CA ASN A 113 1.86 -28.89 -10.82
C ASN A 113 3.03 -28.35 -11.65
N TYR A 114 3.32 -27.05 -11.55
CA TYR A 114 4.44 -26.44 -12.26
C TYR A 114 5.80 -26.88 -11.72
N LEU A 115 5.94 -27.02 -10.40
CA LEU A 115 7.19 -27.44 -9.75
C LEU A 115 7.44 -28.96 -9.91
N VAL A 116 6.40 -29.76 -10.11
CA VAL A 116 6.53 -31.20 -10.38
C VAL A 116 7.34 -31.43 -11.66
N GLY A 117 8.51 -32.08 -11.52
CA GLY A 117 9.38 -32.44 -12.64
C GLY A 117 10.39 -31.36 -13.06
N LYS A 118 10.39 -30.19 -12.41
CA LYS A 118 11.37 -29.13 -12.67
C LYS A 118 12.72 -29.42 -12.03
N THR A 119 13.77 -29.35 -12.83
CA THR A 119 15.13 -29.55 -12.33
C THR A 119 15.84 -28.20 -12.40
N PHE A 120 16.15 -27.59 -11.25
CA PHE A 120 16.91 -26.34 -11.20
C PHE A 120 18.36 -26.68 -10.85
N VAL A 121 19.16 -26.96 -11.87
CA VAL A 121 20.59 -27.22 -11.69
C VAL A 121 21.37 -26.07 -12.30
N SER A 122 22.33 -25.52 -11.57
CA SER A 122 23.47 -24.87 -12.22
C SER A 122 24.75 -25.00 -11.39
N THR A 123 25.80 -25.33 -12.14
CA THR A 123 27.24 -25.30 -11.91
C THR A 123 27.78 -25.18 -10.48
N VAL A 124 28.24 -26.31 -9.93
CA VAL A 124 29.20 -26.35 -8.81
C VAL A 124 30.58 -26.64 -9.41
N LYS A 125 31.57 -25.77 -9.18
CA LYS A 125 32.98 -25.97 -9.60
C LYS A 125 33.23 -26.14 -11.12
N GLY A 126 32.55 -25.36 -11.97
CA GLY A 126 32.84 -25.29 -13.41
C GLY A 126 32.20 -26.38 -14.28
N THR A 127 31.41 -27.31 -13.71
CA THR A 127 30.69 -28.32 -14.49
C THR A 127 29.21 -27.94 -14.65
N ARG A 128 28.81 -27.64 -15.89
CA ARG A 128 27.45 -27.24 -16.29
C ARG A 128 26.58 -28.49 -16.45
N TYR A 129 25.37 -28.49 -15.89
CA TYR A 129 24.39 -29.55 -16.12
C TYR A 129 23.25 -28.98 -16.95
N ILE A 130 23.10 -29.51 -18.17
CA ILE A 130 22.14 -29.06 -19.18
C ILE A 130 20.88 -29.93 -19.06
N ASP A 131 19.72 -29.27 -18.98
CA ASP A 131 18.45 -29.89 -19.33
C ASP A 131 18.30 -29.88 -20.86
N VAL A 132 18.02 -31.04 -21.45
CA VAL A 132 18.23 -31.39 -22.87
C VAL A 132 17.24 -30.67 -23.81
N ALA A 133 16.34 -29.82 -23.29
CA ALA A 133 15.32 -29.10 -24.07
C ALA A 133 15.61 -27.61 -24.35
N GLY A 134 16.70 -27.04 -23.85
CA GLY A 134 17.35 -25.89 -24.48
C GLY A 134 16.57 -24.58 -24.67
N LEU A 135 15.78 -24.09 -23.70
CA LEU A 135 15.33 -22.68 -23.69
C LEU A 135 15.22 -22.14 -22.24
N VAL A 136 16.33 -21.65 -21.69
CA VAL A 136 16.34 -20.64 -20.60
C VAL A 136 17.55 -19.70 -20.82
N SER A 137 17.30 -18.43 -21.12
CA SER A 137 18.29 -17.35 -21.06
C SER A 137 17.50 -16.04 -21.00
N GLU A 138 17.53 -15.28 -19.90
CA GLU A 138 18.57 -14.27 -19.66
C GLU A 138 19.10 -14.20 -18.21
N ARG A 139 18.74 -15.17 -17.38
CA ARG A 139 19.37 -15.37 -16.09
C ARG A 139 19.22 -16.82 -15.70
N ASP A 140 20.31 -17.49 -15.39
CA ASP A 140 20.25 -18.84 -14.82
C ASP A 140 19.24 -18.81 -13.67
N LEU A 141 18.15 -19.58 -13.78
CA LEU A 141 17.03 -19.55 -12.83
C LEU A 141 17.50 -19.79 -11.39
N HIS A 142 18.52 -20.63 -11.23
CA HIS A 142 19.25 -20.80 -9.96
C HIS A 142 19.93 -19.49 -9.51
N PHE A 143 20.68 -18.81 -10.37
CA PHE A 143 21.28 -17.52 -10.05
C PHE A 143 20.23 -16.46 -9.71
N PHE A 144 19.09 -16.43 -10.41
CA PHE A 144 17.99 -15.54 -10.05
C PHE A 144 17.42 -15.86 -8.68
N LEU A 145 17.01 -17.10 -8.42
CA LEU A 145 16.32 -17.50 -7.21
C LEU A 145 17.20 -17.42 -5.96
N PHE A 146 18.50 -17.69 -6.07
CA PHE A 146 19.39 -17.79 -4.92
C PHE A 146 20.33 -16.61 -4.73
N ASN A 147 20.83 -16.03 -5.82
CA ASN A 147 21.87 -15.00 -5.72
C ASN A 147 21.32 -13.58 -5.87
N ASP A 148 20.17 -13.42 -6.49
CA ASP A 148 19.69 -12.09 -6.87
C ASP A 148 18.35 -11.70 -6.32
N PHE A 149 17.34 -12.54 -6.49
CA PHE A 149 16.00 -12.19 -6.06
C PHE A 149 15.96 -11.90 -4.57
N PRO A 150 16.50 -12.74 -3.67
CA PRO A 150 16.55 -12.42 -2.25
C PRO A 150 17.29 -11.10 -1.97
N LYS A 151 18.45 -10.87 -2.60
CA LYS A 151 19.21 -9.61 -2.42
C LYS A 151 18.45 -8.39 -2.94
N LYS A 152 17.78 -8.48 -4.09
CA LYS A 152 16.95 -7.41 -4.64
C LYS A 152 15.72 -7.14 -3.77
N ALA A 153 15.09 -8.20 -3.26
CA ALA A 153 13.97 -8.07 -2.34
C ALA A 153 14.40 -7.41 -1.03
N MET A 154 15.55 -7.78 -0.46
CA MET A 154 16.10 -7.11 0.74
C MET A 154 16.52 -5.66 0.47
N SER A 155 17.06 -5.36 -0.72
CA SER A 155 17.34 -3.99 -1.15
C SER A 155 16.06 -3.17 -1.30
N LEU A 156 15.00 -3.77 -1.86
CA LEU A 156 13.67 -3.20 -1.93
C LEU A 156 13.12 -2.95 -0.52
N GLN A 157 13.23 -3.91 0.40
CA GLN A 157 12.84 -3.76 1.80
C GLN A 157 13.54 -2.56 2.44
N ALA A 158 14.88 -2.47 2.31
CA ALA A 158 15.64 -1.36 2.86
C ALA A 158 15.14 -0.01 2.29
N SER A 159 14.91 0.04 0.97
CA SER A 159 14.39 1.24 0.29
C SER A 159 12.97 1.61 0.72
N LEU A 160 12.13 0.62 1.04
CA LEU A 160 10.75 0.84 1.47
C LEU A 160 10.63 1.08 2.99
N SER A 161 11.62 0.64 3.77
CA SER A 161 11.60 0.71 5.24
C SER A 161 11.50 2.14 5.78
N ILE A 162 12.05 3.11 5.05
CA ILE A 162 11.94 4.54 5.39
C ILE A 162 10.50 5.05 5.35
N TYR A 163 9.60 4.32 4.68
CA TYR A 163 8.19 4.65 4.56
C TYR A 163 7.30 3.88 5.56
N LEU A 164 7.87 3.00 6.40
CA LEU A 164 7.10 2.18 7.34
C LEU A 164 6.22 3.01 8.27
N GLY A 165 6.71 4.17 8.73
CA GLY A 165 5.94 5.06 9.61
C GLY A 165 4.71 5.70 8.96
N PHE A 166 4.57 5.60 7.64
CA PHE A 166 3.38 6.05 6.90
C PHE A 166 2.38 4.92 6.64
N LEU A 167 2.74 3.68 6.91
CA LEU A 167 1.82 2.55 6.77
C LEU A 167 1.00 2.38 8.05
N ASP A 168 -0.24 1.90 7.91
CA ASP A 168 -1.05 1.49 9.05
C ASP A 168 -0.43 0.28 9.75
N GLN A 169 -0.72 0.13 11.05
CA GLN A 169 -0.12 -0.89 11.90
C GLN A 169 -0.26 -2.30 11.31
N ASP A 170 -1.43 -2.65 10.78
CA ASP A 170 -1.66 -3.96 10.19
C ASP A 170 -0.85 -4.19 8.91
N MET A 171 -0.65 -3.14 8.12
CA MET A 171 0.21 -3.18 6.94
C MET A 171 1.69 -3.28 7.31
N GLN A 172 2.13 -2.61 8.38
CA GLN A 172 3.50 -2.76 8.90
C GLN A 172 3.76 -4.21 9.32
N VAL A 173 2.82 -4.83 10.04
CA VAL A 173 2.92 -6.23 10.44
C VAL A 173 3.01 -7.15 9.21
N ALA A 174 2.13 -6.96 8.22
CA ALA A 174 2.16 -7.76 7.00
C ALA A 174 3.46 -7.56 6.19
N PHE A 175 3.97 -6.32 6.12
CA PHE A 175 5.25 -6.01 5.50
C PHE A 175 6.41 -6.77 6.16
N TYR A 176 6.49 -6.76 7.50
CA TYR A 176 7.52 -7.50 8.22
C TYR A 176 7.38 -9.01 8.05
N LYS A 177 6.14 -9.55 8.08
CA LYS A 177 5.89 -10.96 7.82
C LYS A 177 6.36 -11.40 6.44
N HIS A 178 6.17 -10.57 5.41
CA HIS A 178 6.64 -10.86 4.06
C HIS A 178 8.16 -11.05 4.01
N PHE A 179 8.92 -10.05 4.45
CA PHE A 179 10.38 -10.07 4.35
C PHE A 179 11.09 -10.97 5.39
N ASN A 180 10.42 -11.33 6.49
CA ASN A 180 10.91 -12.31 7.47
C ASN A 180 10.33 -13.71 7.24
N SER A 181 9.76 -13.98 6.07
CA SER A 181 9.26 -15.30 5.74
C SER A 181 10.40 -16.28 5.51
N ASN A 182 10.14 -17.57 5.80
CA ASN A 182 11.08 -18.66 5.56
C ASN A 182 11.50 -18.80 4.08
N PHE A 183 10.79 -18.15 3.16
CA PHE A 183 11.19 -18.07 1.76
C PHE A 183 12.57 -17.42 1.62
N PHE A 184 12.79 -16.25 2.23
CA PHE A 184 14.06 -15.54 2.07
C PHE A 184 15.21 -16.28 2.75
N ASP A 185 14.95 -16.92 3.89
CA ASP A 185 15.95 -17.74 4.59
C ASP A 185 16.38 -18.95 3.76
N ASN A 186 15.42 -19.70 3.21
CA ASN A 186 15.67 -20.92 2.46
C ASN A 186 16.38 -20.66 1.10
N PHE A 187 16.14 -19.50 0.49
CA PHE A 187 16.71 -19.14 -0.80
C PHE A 187 17.92 -18.21 -0.71
N ASN A 188 18.37 -17.81 0.48
CA ASN A 188 19.59 -17.02 0.65
C ASN A 188 20.88 -17.87 0.52
N ASP A 189 20.81 -19.18 0.68
CA ASP A 189 21.96 -20.08 0.57
C ASP A 189 22.13 -20.63 -0.85
N SER A 190 23.15 -20.14 -1.57
CA SER A 190 23.46 -20.56 -2.93
C SER A 190 24.10 -21.95 -3.04
N THR A 191 24.45 -22.59 -1.93
CA THR A 191 24.95 -23.96 -1.91
C THR A 191 23.83 -25.00 -2.05
N VAL A 192 22.57 -24.58 -1.87
CA VAL A 192 21.39 -25.44 -1.97
C VAL A 192 21.00 -25.62 -3.44
N ALA A 193 21.21 -26.84 -3.97
CA ALA A 193 20.72 -27.22 -5.29
C ALA A 193 19.27 -27.72 -5.24
N ILE A 194 18.39 -27.21 -6.09
CA ILE A 194 17.00 -27.70 -6.20
C ILE A 194 16.90 -28.74 -7.33
N VAL A 195 17.04 -30.01 -6.98
CA VAL A 195 16.84 -31.13 -7.90
C VAL A 195 15.50 -31.78 -7.58
N LEU A 196 14.42 -31.39 -8.26
CA LEU A 196 13.10 -32.05 -8.11
C LEU A 196 12.96 -33.26 -9.05
N LYS A 197 13.99 -34.09 -9.08
CA LYS A 197 13.98 -35.44 -9.67
C LYS A 197 14.79 -36.37 -8.76
N GLY A 198 14.08 -37.19 -7.98
CA GLY A 198 14.70 -38.33 -7.29
C GLY A 198 15.36 -38.02 -5.95
N ARG A 199 14.51 -38.04 -4.91
CA ARG A 199 14.67 -38.57 -3.55
C ARG A 199 15.33 -37.80 -2.39
N ASN A 200 16.18 -36.79 -2.54
CA ASN A 200 16.74 -36.15 -1.32
C ASN A 200 16.39 -34.70 -1.03
N ASN A 201 15.62 -34.00 -1.89
CA ASN A 201 14.99 -32.72 -1.53
C ASN A 201 13.49 -32.77 -1.92
N LYS A 202 12.58 -32.75 -0.93
CA LYS A 202 11.15 -32.92 -1.20
C LYS A 202 10.57 -31.69 -1.89
N VAL A 203 9.79 -31.89 -2.95
CA VAL A 203 9.05 -30.84 -3.67
C VAL A 203 8.15 -30.03 -2.74
N SER A 204 7.62 -30.68 -1.69
CA SER A 204 6.80 -30.06 -0.66
C SER A 204 7.48 -28.87 -0.02
N ASP A 205 8.76 -28.99 0.32
CA ASP A 205 9.45 -28.02 1.17
C ASP A 205 9.68 -26.71 0.40
N PHE A 206 10.01 -26.82 -0.89
CA PHE A 206 10.11 -25.66 -1.77
C PHE A 206 8.74 -25.07 -2.11
N SER A 207 7.76 -25.91 -2.43
CA SER A 207 6.39 -25.45 -2.74
C SER A 207 5.83 -24.64 -1.58
N THR A 208 6.03 -25.11 -0.34
CA THR A 208 5.66 -24.39 0.88
C THR A 208 6.33 -23.03 0.96
N SER A 209 7.62 -22.88 0.65
CA SER A 209 8.27 -21.57 0.66
C SER A 209 7.64 -20.60 -0.35
N PHE A 210 7.37 -21.04 -1.58
CA PHE A 210 6.69 -20.20 -2.56
C PHE A 210 5.24 -19.87 -2.16
N PHE A 211 4.54 -20.80 -1.48
CA PHE A 211 3.21 -20.53 -0.91
C PHE A 211 3.26 -19.50 0.20
N VAL A 212 4.22 -19.60 1.12
CA VAL A 212 4.40 -18.59 2.17
C VAL A 212 4.69 -17.21 1.55
N LEU A 213 5.52 -17.14 0.50
CA LEU A 213 5.76 -15.90 -0.22
C LEU A 213 4.46 -15.32 -0.82
N ARG A 214 3.65 -16.17 -1.46
CA ARG A 214 2.33 -15.78 -2.00
C ARG A 214 1.40 -15.28 -0.89
N GLU A 215 1.21 -16.06 0.17
CA GLU A 215 0.28 -15.76 1.25
C GLU A 215 0.64 -14.47 1.97
N THR A 216 1.92 -14.27 2.28
CA THR A 216 2.37 -13.03 2.94
C THR A 216 2.18 -11.79 2.05
N THR A 217 2.37 -11.92 0.72
CA THR A 217 2.04 -10.84 -0.22
C THR A 217 0.53 -10.58 -0.29
N LEU A 218 -0.29 -11.62 -0.30
CA LEU A 218 -1.76 -11.49 -0.28
C LEU A 218 -2.25 -10.89 1.03
N GLU A 219 -1.67 -11.26 2.17
CA GLU A 219 -1.97 -10.66 3.49
C GLU A 219 -1.68 -9.16 3.48
N LEU A 220 -0.58 -8.73 2.86
CA LEU A 220 -0.25 -7.31 2.70
C LEU A 220 -1.27 -6.59 1.80
N ILE A 221 -1.68 -7.20 0.68
CA ILE A 221 -2.71 -6.64 -0.21
C ILE A 221 -4.05 -6.53 0.52
N ASN A 222 -4.50 -7.59 1.19
CA ASN A 222 -5.74 -7.61 1.94
C ASN A 222 -5.74 -6.59 3.09
N SER A 223 -4.59 -6.40 3.74
CA SER A 223 -4.41 -5.38 4.79
C SER A 223 -4.60 -3.97 4.22
N TYR A 224 -4.03 -3.71 3.03
CA TYR A 224 -4.28 -2.46 2.32
C TYR A 224 -5.76 -2.30 1.94
N GLU A 225 -6.37 -3.33 1.36
CA GLU A 225 -7.75 -3.24 0.84
C GLU A 225 -8.77 -3.02 1.95
N ARG A 226 -8.53 -3.56 3.14
CA ARG A 226 -9.36 -3.32 4.31
C ARG A 226 -9.31 -1.86 4.78
N VAL A 227 -8.17 -1.18 4.63
CA VAL A 227 -8.00 0.21 5.09
C VAL A 227 -8.40 1.22 4.01
N TYR A 228 -7.95 1.00 2.78
CA TYR A 228 -8.01 2.00 1.71
C TYR A 228 -8.96 1.66 0.55
N GLY A 229 -9.59 0.48 0.60
CA GLY A 229 -10.41 -0.07 -0.48
C GLY A 229 -9.58 -0.79 -1.55
N THR A 230 -10.23 -1.22 -2.63
CA THR A 230 -9.63 -2.03 -3.68
C THR A 230 -8.32 -1.46 -4.21
N LEU A 231 -7.31 -2.32 -4.36
CA LEU A 231 -6.07 -1.96 -5.03
C LEU A 231 -6.31 -2.01 -6.54
N ASP A 232 -6.15 -0.87 -7.24
CA ASP A 232 -6.29 -0.85 -8.70
C ASP A 232 -5.30 -1.81 -9.36
N LYS A 233 -5.79 -2.58 -10.34
CA LYS A 233 -5.15 -3.78 -10.89
C LYS A 233 -3.92 -3.51 -11.74
#